data_AF-A0ABD0J4H2-F1
#
_entry.id   AF-A0ABD0J4H2-F1
#
_cell.length_a   1.000
_cell.length_b   1.000
_cell.length_c   1.000
_cell.angle_alpha   90.00
_cell.angle_beta   90.00
_cell.angle_gamma   90.00
#
_symmetry.space_group_name_H-M   'P 1'
#
loop_
_entity.id
_entity.type
_entity.pdbx_description
1 polymer ?
#
loop_
_entity_poly.entity_id
_entity_poly.type
_entity_poly.pdbx_seq_one_letter_code
_entity_poly.pdbx_strand_id
1 'polypeptide(L)'
;MRATPAPLLTTSTVQSVTSTPLLTTSTVESVTSPLLTTSTVQSVTSPLLTTSTVQSVTSTPLLTTSTVESVTSPLLTTSTVQSVTSTPLLTTSTVESVTSPLLTTSTVQSVTSPLLTTSTVQSVTSTPLLTTSTVESVTSPLLTTSTVQSVTSTPLLTTSTVESVTSPLLTTSTVQSVTSTPLLTTSTVESVTSSPLLTTSTVQSVTSTPLLTTSTVQSVTSPPLLTMMCLAYYVSGSECDVTTLAFYVSGSE
;
A
#
# COMPACT_ATOMS: atom_id res chain seq x y z
N MET A 1 -42.70 20.72 20.82
CA MET A 1 -42.36 19.76 19.75
C MET A 1 -42.41 18.38 20.38
N ARG A 2 -43.44 17.56 20.10
CA ARG A 2 -43.63 16.25 20.74
C ARG A 2 -42.86 15.23 19.90
N ALA A 3 -41.74 14.73 20.41
CA ALA A 3 -40.98 13.68 19.74
C ALA A 3 -41.85 12.41 19.67
N THR A 4 -42.16 11.95 18.47
CA THR A 4 -42.78 10.63 18.25
C THR A 4 -41.75 9.57 18.68
N PRO A 5 -42.07 8.67 19.63
CA PRO A 5 -41.11 7.66 20.08
C PRO A 5 -40.71 6.75 18.91
N ALA A 6 -39.41 6.49 18.75
CA ALA A 6 -38.95 5.45 17.83
C ALA A 6 -39.55 4.09 18.23
N PRO A 7 -40.08 3.29 17.28
CA PRO A 7 -40.61 1.98 17.60
C PRO A 7 -39.47 1.06 18.06
N LEU A 8 -39.64 0.45 19.24
CA LEU A 8 -38.75 -0.57 19.79
C LEU A 8 -39.31 -1.95 19.42
N LEU A 9 -38.56 -2.73 18.64
CA LEU A 9 -38.88 -4.12 18.33
C LEU A 9 -37.75 -5.05 18.80
N THR A 10 -38.09 -5.97 19.69
CA THR A 10 -37.10 -6.79 20.41
C THR A 10 -36.76 -8.12 19.74
N THR A 11 -37.65 -8.67 18.92
CA THR A 11 -37.46 -9.89 18.11
C THR A 11 -38.49 -9.90 17.00
N SER A 12 -38.09 -9.70 15.76
CA SER A 12 -39.04 -9.56 14.64
C SER A 12 -38.43 -9.95 13.29
N THR A 13 -39.24 -10.62 12.47
CA THR A 13 -39.06 -10.66 11.01
C THR A 13 -39.80 -9.48 10.42
N VAL A 14 -39.09 -8.54 9.82
CA VAL A 14 -39.69 -7.31 9.28
C VAL A 14 -39.39 -7.18 7.80
N GLN A 15 -40.45 -6.95 7.01
CA GLN A 15 -40.32 -6.85 5.56
C GLN A 15 -39.79 -5.47 5.12
N SER A 16 -40.34 -4.39 5.68
CA SER A 16 -39.87 -3.04 5.38
C SER A 16 -40.14 -2.08 6.53
N VAL A 17 -39.13 -1.25 6.88
CA VAL A 17 -39.31 -0.13 7.82
C VAL A 17 -38.65 1.12 7.26
N THR A 18 -39.41 2.21 7.20
CA THR A 18 -38.95 3.51 6.68
C THR A 18 -38.68 4.56 7.76
N SER A 19 -38.98 4.26 9.02
CA SER A 19 -38.63 5.06 10.21
C SER A 19 -37.30 4.60 10.80
N THR A 20 -36.66 5.41 11.67
CA THR A 20 -35.41 5.10 12.41
C THR A 20 -35.70 4.15 13.58
N PRO A 21 -35.74 2.83 13.39
CA PRO A 21 -36.29 1.94 14.39
C PRO A 21 -35.15 1.42 15.27
N LEU A 22 -35.47 1.09 16.53
CA LEU A 22 -34.52 0.42 17.40
C LEU A 22 -34.83 -1.08 17.38
N LEU A 23 -33.97 -1.85 16.71
CA LEU A 23 -34.13 -3.29 16.55
C LEU A 23 -33.03 -4.03 17.29
N THR A 24 -33.44 -4.96 18.14
CA THR A 24 -32.55 -5.95 18.74
C THR A 24 -32.92 -7.31 18.15
N THR A 25 -31.94 -8.16 17.79
CA THR A 25 -32.20 -9.56 17.37
C THR A 25 -33.27 -9.71 16.29
N SER A 26 -32.99 -9.19 15.09
CA SER A 26 -33.98 -9.09 13.99
C SER A 26 -33.46 -9.61 12.66
N THR A 27 -34.40 -10.11 11.84
CA THR A 27 -34.17 -10.42 10.42
C THR A 27 -34.98 -9.44 9.59
N VAL A 28 -34.31 -8.65 8.75
CA VAL A 28 -34.94 -7.55 8.01
C VAL A 28 -34.61 -7.62 6.52
N GLU A 29 -35.62 -7.54 5.66
CA GLU A 29 -35.39 -7.44 4.21
C GLU A 29 -34.87 -6.05 3.84
N SER A 30 -35.59 -4.98 4.21
CA SER A 30 -35.18 -3.60 3.91
C SER A 30 -35.47 -2.61 5.03
N VAL A 31 -34.51 -1.76 5.39
CA VAL A 31 -34.71 -0.71 6.38
C VAL A 31 -33.86 0.55 6.14
N THR A 32 -34.40 1.71 6.51
CA THR A 32 -33.73 3.00 6.36
C THR A 32 -33.38 3.62 7.72
N SER A 33 -32.14 4.05 7.87
CA SER A 33 -31.58 4.72 9.05
C SER A 33 -31.80 3.99 10.40
N PRO A 34 -31.64 2.66 10.49
CA PRO A 34 -31.88 1.96 11.74
C PRO A 34 -30.74 2.03 12.75
N LEU A 35 -31.09 1.80 14.01
CA LEU A 35 -30.17 1.36 15.04
C LEU A 35 -30.39 -0.14 15.29
N LEU A 36 -29.46 -0.97 14.81
CA LEU A 36 -29.54 -2.44 14.93
C LEU A 36 -28.44 -2.98 15.83
N THR A 37 -28.84 -3.92 16.69
CA THR A 37 -27.94 -4.71 17.53
C THR A 37 -28.22 -6.19 17.32
N THR A 38 -27.22 -6.97 16.89
CA THR A 38 -27.37 -8.42 16.60
C THR A 38 -28.42 -8.67 15.52
N SER A 39 -28.12 -8.42 14.25
CA SER A 39 -29.13 -8.54 13.18
C SER A 39 -28.59 -9.11 11.88
N THR A 40 -29.49 -9.72 11.12
CA THR A 40 -29.26 -10.18 9.75
C THR A 40 -30.13 -9.35 8.81
N VAL A 41 -29.50 -8.61 7.90
CA VAL A 41 -30.23 -7.66 7.03
C VAL A 41 -29.87 -7.89 5.57
N GLN A 42 -30.87 -7.91 4.69
CA GLN A 42 -30.61 -8.02 3.26
C GLN A 42 -30.18 -6.67 2.67
N SER A 43 -30.94 -5.60 2.89
CA SER A 43 -30.60 -4.25 2.40
C SER A 43 -30.86 -3.19 3.46
N VAL A 44 -29.91 -2.27 3.61
CA VAL A 44 -30.04 -1.17 4.59
C VAL A 44 -29.37 0.11 4.11
N THR A 45 -29.98 1.25 4.46
CA THR A 45 -29.49 2.58 4.07
C THR A 45 -29.16 3.38 5.33
N SER A 46 -27.95 3.94 5.42
CA SER A 46 -27.49 4.76 6.56
C SER A 46 -27.67 4.19 7.97
N PRO A 47 -27.37 2.90 8.22
CA PRO A 47 -27.51 2.32 9.55
C PRO A 47 -26.40 2.71 10.53
N LEU A 48 -26.75 2.57 11.81
CA LEU A 48 -25.81 2.32 12.90
C LEU A 48 -25.93 0.85 13.32
N LEU A 49 -24.91 0.04 13.02
CA LEU A 49 -24.90 -1.41 13.28
C LEU A 49 -23.87 -1.78 14.34
N THR A 50 -24.30 -2.66 15.26
CA THR A 50 -23.40 -3.34 16.20
C THR A 50 -23.64 -4.84 16.11
N THR A 51 -22.59 -5.61 15.77
CA THR A 51 -22.68 -7.08 15.64
C THR A 51 -23.72 -7.50 14.60
N SER A 52 -23.43 -7.37 13.31
CA SER A 52 -24.43 -7.65 12.26
C SER A 52 -23.84 -8.33 11.03
N THR A 53 -24.69 -9.11 10.35
CA THR A 53 -24.40 -9.69 9.03
C THR A 53 -25.33 -9.02 8.01
N VAL A 54 -24.75 -8.38 7.00
CA VAL A 54 -25.54 -7.62 6.02
C VAL A 54 -25.13 -7.93 4.60
N GLN A 55 -26.10 -8.10 3.70
CA GLN A 55 -25.80 -8.29 2.30
C GLN A 55 -25.39 -6.96 1.64
N SER A 56 -26.27 -5.96 1.66
CA SER A 56 -26.01 -4.66 1.04
C SER A 56 -26.27 -3.49 1.99
N VAL A 57 -25.27 -2.61 2.13
CA VAL A 57 -25.38 -1.37 2.90
C VAL A 57 -25.08 -0.17 2.01
N THR A 58 -26.02 0.76 1.91
CA THR A 58 -25.84 2.01 1.17
C THR A 58 -25.75 3.21 2.11
N SER A 59 -25.10 4.28 1.64
CA SER A 59 -25.05 5.60 2.28
C SER A 59 -24.41 5.66 3.67
N THR A 60 -23.08 5.85 3.71
CA THR A 60 -22.28 6.26 4.89
C THR A 60 -22.66 5.61 6.22
N PRO A 61 -22.66 4.26 6.31
CA PRO A 61 -23.03 3.59 7.53
C PRO A 61 -21.92 3.67 8.58
N LEU A 62 -22.31 3.53 9.85
CA LEU A 62 -21.37 3.31 10.95
C LEU A 62 -21.53 1.88 11.47
N LEU A 63 -20.50 1.05 11.30
CA LEU A 63 -20.54 -0.36 11.69
C LEU A 63 -19.44 -0.71 12.70
N THR A 64 -19.86 -1.42 13.73
CA THR A 64 -19.01 -2.02 14.74
C THR A 64 -19.22 -3.53 14.70
N THR A 65 -18.13 -4.31 14.59
CA THR A 65 -18.16 -5.79 14.51
C THR A 65 -19.16 -6.31 13.48
N SER A 66 -18.87 -6.20 12.19
CA SER A 66 -19.84 -6.59 11.14
C SER A 66 -19.21 -7.40 10.00
N THR A 67 -20.02 -8.26 9.40
CA THR A 67 -19.72 -8.96 8.15
C THR A 67 -20.62 -8.41 7.06
N VAL A 68 -20.05 -7.86 6.00
CA VAL A 68 -20.81 -7.20 4.93
C VAL A 68 -20.37 -7.68 3.55
N GLU A 69 -21.32 -8.04 2.68
CA GLU A 69 -20.99 -8.41 1.29
C GLU A 69 -20.63 -7.14 0.49
N SER A 70 -21.50 -6.13 0.49
CA SER A 70 -21.24 -4.87 -0.23
C SER A 70 -21.62 -3.64 0.58
N VAL A 71 -20.74 -2.64 0.60
CA VAL A 71 -20.98 -1.38 1.31
C VAL A 71 -20.40 -0.16 0.61
N THR A 72 -21.09 0.98 0.74
CA THR A 72 -20.64 2.27 0.19
C THR A 72 -20.29 3.27 1.30
N SER A 73 -19.06 3.81 1.24
CA SER A 73 -18.52 4.84 2.14
C SER A 73 -18.68 4.60 3.66
N PRO A 74 -18.42 3.38 4.17
CA PRO A 74 -18.57 3.09 5.58
C PRO A 74 -17.49 3.72 6.47
N LEU A 75 -17.87 3.91 7.73
CA LEU A 75 -16.94 4.00 8.86
C LEU A 75 -16.95 2.66 9.62
N LEU A 76 -15.84 1.91 9.56
CA LEU A 76 -15.72 0.55 10.11
C LEU A 76 -14.65 0.48 11.20
N THR A 77 -15.00 -0.10 12.35
CA THR A 77 -14.05 -0.30 13.46
C THR A 77 -13.47 -1.71 13.48
N THR A 78 -14.30 -2.73 13.28
CA THR A 78 -13.89 -4.14 13.21
C THR A 78 -14.79 -4.86 12.24
N SER A 79 -14.30 -5.26 11.06
CA SER A 79 -15.19 -5.81 10.03
C SER A 79 -14.50 -6.74 9.04
N THR A 80 -15.28 -7.68 8.52
CA THR A 80 -14.95 -8.48 7.33
C THR A 80 -15.87 -8.03 6.21
N VAL A 81 -15.30 -7.56 5.11
CA VAL A 81 -16.08 -7.01 4.00
C VAL A 81 -15.63 -7.58 2.67
N GLN A 82 -16.56 -7.98 1.82
CA GLN A 82 -16.20 -8.45 0.49
C GLN A 82 -15.86 -7.26 -0.41
N SER A 83 -16.80 -6.34 -0.61
CA SER A 83 -16.62 -5.19 -1.49
C SER A 83 -16.96 -3.88 -0.79
N VAL A 84 -16.04 -2.92 -0.85
CA VAL A 84 -16.27 -1.55 -0.39
C VAL A 84 -16.07 -0.57 -1.53
N THR A 85 -17.11 0.23 -1.79
CA THR A 85 -17.09 1.31 -2.77
C THR A 85 -16.98 2.67 -2.08
N SER A 86 -16.20 3.57 -2.69
CA SER A 86 -16.08 4.99 -2.33
C SER A 86 -15.55 5.31 -0.92
N THR A 87 -14.27 5.69 -0.84
CA THR A 87 -13.60 6.40 0.29
C THR A 87 -14.02 5.98 1.71
N PRO A 88 -13.88 4.70 2.07
CA PRO A 88 -14.20 4.27 3.42
C PRO A 88 -13.10 4.61 4.42
N LEU A 89 -13.47 4.66 5.70
CA LEU A 89 -12.52 4.75 6.82
C LEU A 89 -12.59 3.46 7.65
N LEU A 90 -11.49 2.70 7.69
CA LEU A 90 -11.44 1.41 8.38
C LEU A 90 -10.27 1.35 9.38
N THR A 91 -10.57 0.88 10.58
CA THR A 91 -9.59 0.82 11.68
C THR A 91 -8.98 -0.56 11.83
N THR A 92 -9.79 -1.62 11.86
CA THR A 92 -9.36 -3.03 11.89
C THR A 92 -10.21 -3.85 10.94
N SER A 93 -9.69 -4.23 9.78
CA SER A 93 -10.53 -4.86 8.76
C SER A 93 -9.84 -5.88 7.88
N THR A 94 -10.59 -6.90 7.49
CA THR A 94 -10.26 -7.81 6.40
C THR A 94 -11.16 -7.48 5.21
N VAL A 95 -10.58 -7.13 4.06
CA VAL A 95 -11.34 -6.70 2.89
C VAL A 95 -10.88 -7.41 1.62
N GLU A 96 -11.80 -7.94 0.83
CA GLU A 96 -11.45 -8.55 -0.47
C GLU A 96 -11.12 -7.46 -1.50
N SER A 97 -12.02 -6.49 -1.69
CA SER A 97 -11.82 -5.40 -2.65
C SER A 97 -12.29 -4.05 -2.11
N VAL A 98 -11.46 -3.01 -2.27
CA VAL A 98 -11.80 -1.65 -1.83
C VAL A 98 -11.18 -0.54 -2.67
N THR A 99 -11.92 0.56 -2.85
CA THR A 99 -11.48 1.74 -3.60
C THR A 99 -11.30 2.95 -2.70
N SER A 100 -10.13 3.59 -2.80
CA SER A 100 -9.71 4.81 -2.10
C SER A 100 -9.86 4.78 -0.57
N PRO A 101 -9.52 3.69 0.13
CA PRO A 101 -9.71 3.63 1.57
C PRO A 101 -8.66 4.44 2.34
N LEU A 102 -9.07 4.88 3.53
CA LEU A 102 -8.16 5.18 4.63
C LEU A 102 -8.16 3.98 5.60
N LEU A 103 -7.06 3.22 5.64
CA LEU A 103 -6.92 2.04 6.53
C LEU A 103 -5.84 2.26 7.58
N THR A 104 -6.15 1.91 8.83
CA THR A 104 -5.17 1.95 9.92
C THR A 104 -4.50 0.59 10.11
N THR A 105 -5.28 -0.46 10.37
CA THR A 105 -4.79 -1.84 10.53
C THR A 105 -5.63 -2.78 9.67
N SER A 106 -5.05 -3.34 8.61
CA SER A 106 -5.86 -4.10 7.64
C SER A 106 -5.14 -5.21 6.90
N THR A 107 -5.90 -6.24 6.56
CA THR A 107 -5.53 -7.24 5.56
C THR A 107 -6.42 -7.05 4.34
N VAL A 108 -5.83 -6.81 3.17
CA VAL A 108 -6.59 -6.54 1.95
C VAL A 108 -6.10 -7.39 0.79
N GLN A 109 -7.02 -7.98 0.03
CA GLN A 109 -6.62 -8.69 -1.18
C GLN A 109 -6.34 -7.70 -2.32
N SER A 110 -7.30 -6.88 -2.71
CA SER A 110 -7.15 -5.90 -3.78
C SER A 110 -7.58 -4.50 -3.35
N VAL A 111 -6.75 -3.49 -3.63
CA VAL A 111 -7.06 -2.10 -3.31
C VAL A 111 -6.57 -1.12 -4.36
N THR A 112 -7.36 -0.07 -4.57
CA THR A 112 -7.05 1.01 -5.52
C THR A 112 -6.87 2.32 -4.77
N SER A 113 -5.75 3.02 -4.97
CA SER A 113 -5.42 4.32 -4.38
C SER A 113 -5.65 4.46 -2.87
N PRO A 114 -5.13 3.55 -2.04
CA PRO A 114 -5.27 3.63 -0.59
C PRO A 114 -4.32 4.63 0.07
N LEU A 115 -4.73 5.05 1.27
CA LEU A 115 -3.86 5.55 2.32
C LEU A 115 -3.81 4.51 3.46
N LEU A 116 -2.67 3.84 3.63
CA LEU A 116 -2.47 2.75 4.61
C LEU A 116 -1.43 3.10 5.66
N THR A 117 -1.67 2.67 6.91
CA THR A 117 -0.73 2.92 8.03
C THR A 117 -0.05 1.65 8.57
N THR A 118 -0.76 0.52 8.60
CA THR A 118 -0.22 -0.78 9.03
C THR A 118 -1.00 -1.88 8.32
N SER A 119 -0.47 -2.40 7.24
CA SER A 119 -1.26 -3.26 6.36
C SER A 119 -0.49 -4.40 5.75
N THR A 120 -1.20 -5.50 5.51
CA THR A 120 -0.78 -6.59 4.62
C THR A 120 -1.68 -6.59 3.41
N VAL A 121 -1.09 -6.46 2.22
CA VAL A 121 -1.87 -6.33 0.98
C VAL A 121 -1.33 -7.23 -0.12
N GLN A 122 -2.23 -7.91 -0.84
CA GLN A 122 -1.82 -8.69 -1.99
C GLN A 122 -1.53 -7.79 -3.19
N SER A 123 -2.52 -7.03 -3.65
CA SER A 123 -2.39 -6.18 -4.83
C SER A 123 -2.86 -4.75 -4.56
N VAL A 124 -2.01 -3.79 -4.90
CA VAL A 124 -2.30 -2.37 -4.81
C VAL A 124 -2.12 -1.70 -6.17
N THR A 125 -3.18 -1.08 -6.66
CA THR A 125 -3.12 -0.30 -7.91
C THR A 125 -3.25 1.20 -7.63
N SER A 126 -2.71 1.99 -8.55
CA SER A 126 -2.86 3.46 -8.60
C SER A 126 -2.35 4.22 -7.38
N THR A 127 -1.07 4.61 -7.41
CA THR A 127 -0.42 5.60 -6.52
C THR A 127 -0.83 5.57 -5.04
N PRO A 128 -0.61 4.46 -4.33
CA PRO A 128 -0.89 4.38 -2.91
C PRO A 128 0.09 5.20 -2.07
N LEU A 129 -0.36 5.61 -0.89
CA LEU A 129 0.50 6.08 0.19
C LEU A 129 0.48 5.05 1.32
N LEU A 130 1.61 4.36 1.54
CA LEU A 130 1.71 3.30 2.55
C LEU A 130 2.77 3.65 3.59
N THR A 131 2.40 3.54 4.85
CA THR A 131 3.29 3.56 6.00
C THR A 131 3.29 2.15 6.60
N THR A 132 4.45 1.60 6.99
CA THR A 132 4.57 0.28 7.64
C THR A 132 3.74 -0.85 6.98
N SER A 133 4.14 -1.30 5.80
CA SER A 133 3.33 -2.25 5.02
C SER A 133 4.12 -3.43 4.47
N THR A 134 3.42 -4.57 4.35
CA THR A 134 3.89 -5.74 3.59
C THR A 134 3.00 -5.90 2.35
N VAL A 135 3.59 -5.86 1.16
CA VAL A 135 2.83 -5.90 -0.10
C VAL A 135 3.42 -6.90 -1.09
N GLU A 136 2.58 -7.71 -1.74
CA GLU A 136 3.05 -8.63 -2.78
C GLU A 136 3.31 -7.86 -4.09
N SER A 137 2.34 -7.07 -4.57
CA SER A 137 2.48 -6.28 -5.79
C SER A 137 1.88 -4.88 -5.66
N VAL A 138 2.61 -3.87 -6.14
CA VAL A 138 2.17 -2.47 -6.10
C VAL A 138 2.63 -1.64 -7.31
N THR A 139 1.81 -0.69 -7.72
CA THR A 139 2.11 0.25 -8.82
C THR A 139 2.23 1.68 -8.32
N SER A 140 3.35 2.33 -8.64
CA SER A 140 3.66 3.74 -8.31
C SER A 140 3.46 4.17 -6.86
N PRO A 141 3.91 3.38 -5.87
CA PRO A 141 3.70 3.72 -4.48
C PRO A 141 4.59 4.88 -3.98
N LEU A 142 4.08 5.55 -2.95
CA LEU A 142 4.87 6.22 -1.94
C LEU A 142 4.93 5.35 -0.68
N LEU A 143 6.09 4.74 -0.39
CA LEU A 143 6.27 3.84 0.76
C LEU A 143 7.20 4.44 1.82
N THR A 144 6.78 4.32 3.08
CA THR A 144 7.60 4.66 4.25
C THR A 144 7.64 3.45 5.19
N THR A 145 8.81 2.81 5.31
CA THR A 145 9.01 1.54 6.03
C THR A 145 8.17 0.40 5.46
N SER A 146 8.67 -0.36 4.49
CA SER A 146 7.87 -1.41 3.85
C SER A 146 8.69 -2.58 3.34
N THR A 147 8.05 -3.75 3.31
CA THR A 147 8.55 -4.95 2.63
C THR A 147 7.68 -5.23 1.43
N VAL A 148 8.27 -5.28 0.23
CA VAL A 148 7.52 -5.49 -1.01
C VAL A 148 8.18 -6.51 -1.91
N GLN A 149 7.40 -7.40 -2.50
CA GLN A 149 7.93 -8.31 -3.51
C GLN A 149 8.10 -7.60 -4.86
N SER A 150 7.04 -7.06 -5.45
CA SER A 150 7.13 -6.41 -6.76
C SER A 150 6.59 -4.98 -6.75
N VAL A 151 7.40 -4.05 -7.25
CA VAL A 151 7.01 -2.65 -7.43
C VAL A 151 7.17 -2.24 -8.89
N THR A 152 6.09 -1.81 -9.51
CA THR A 152 6.06 -1.32 -10.89
C THR A 152 5.92 0.20 -10.92
N SER A 153 6.50 0.82 -11.95
CA SER A 153 6.31 2.24 -12.30
C SER A 153 6.71 3.26 -11.24
N THR A 154 7.93 3.80 -11.31
CA THR A 154 8.40 5.02 -10.62
C THR A 154 7.95 5.19 -9.16
N PRO A 155 8.30 4.25 -8.26
CA PRO A 155 8.00 4.40 -6.84
C PRO A 155 8.91 5.41 -6.15
N LEU A 156 8.42 5.97 -5.04
CA LEU A 156 9.23 6.67 -4.04
C LEU A 156 9.26 5.85 -2.76
N LEU A 157 10.44 5.34 -2.40
CA LEU A 157 10.62 4.39 -1.31
C LEU A 157 11.60 4.92 -0.26
N THR A 158 11.16 4.92 0.99
CA THR A 158 11.98 5.31 2.15
C THR A 158 12.03 4.18 3.17
N THR A 159 13.23 3.71 3.52
CA THR A 159 13.40 2.61 4.50
C THR A 159 12.69 1.32 4.07
N SER A 160 12.94 0.85 2.84
CA SER A 160 12.21 -0.30 2.29
C SER A 160 13.10 -1.48 1.95
N THR A 161 12.53 -2.68 2.04
CA THR A 161 13.09 -3.92 1.49
C THR A 161 12.26 -4.36 0.29
N VAL A 162 12.87 -4.47 -0.89
CA VAL A 162 12.15 -4.81 -2.12
C VAL A 162 12.83 -5.93 -2.91
N GLU A 163 12.08 -6.91 -3.38
CA GLU A 163 12.65 -7.95 -4.26
C GLU A 163 12.89 -7.40 -5.66
N SER A 164 11.88 -6.86 -6.33
CA SER A 164 12.00 -6.30 -7.68
C SER A 164 11.34 -4.93 -7.82
N VAL A 165 12.02 -3.99 -8.47
CA VAL A 165 11.52 -2.63 -8.69
C VAL A 165 11.91 -2.03 -10.04
N THR A 166 11.01 -1.23 -10.61
CA THR A 166 11.25 -0.47 -11.85
C THR A 166 11.29 1.04 -11.63
N SER A 167 12.35 1.70 -12.12
CA SER A 167 12.58 3.14 -12.07
C SER A 167 12.43 3.80 -10.68
N PRO A 168 12.96 3.22 -9.59
CA PRO A 168 12.74 3.77 -8.26
C PRO A 168 13.49 5.06 -7.97
N LEU A 169 12.89 5.85 -7.06
CA LEU A 169 13.58 6.78 -6.19
C LEU A 169 13.70 6.15 -4.79
N LEU A 170 14.92 5.74 -4.39
CA LEU A 170 15.17 5.08 -3.11
C LEU A 170 15.96 5.97 -2.14
N THR A 171 15.52 5.95 -0.89
CA THR A 171 16.26 6.50 0.25
C THR A 171 16.36 5.45 1.35
N THR A 172 17.57 5.02 1.70
CA THR A 172 17.83 4.04 2.77
C THR A 172 17.10 2.71 2.52
N SER A 173 17.34 2.06 1.38
CA SER A 173 16.61 0.84 0.99
C SER A 173 17.53 -0.33 0.71
N THR A 174 17.00 -1.55 0.85
CA THR A 174 17.64 -2.80 0.41
C THR A 174 16.83 -3.39 -0.73
N VAL A 175 17.46 -3.65 -1.87
CA VAL A 175 16.76 -4.15 -3.06
C VAL A 175 17.52 -5.28 -3.74
N GLN A 176 16.81 -6.31 -4.19
CA GLN A 176 17.44 -7.39 -4.96
C GLN A 176 17.68 -6.98 -6.42
N SER A 177 16.62 -6.59 -7.12
CA SER A 177 16.71 -6.26 -8.55
C SER A 177 16.09 -4.91 -8.86
N VAL A 178 16.86 -4.07 -9.55
CA VAL A 178 16.41 -2.78 -10.07
C VAL A 178 16.50 -2.76 -11.59
N THR A 179 15.38 -2.42 -12.21
CA THR A 179 15.27 -2.20 -13.65
C THR A 179 14.99 -0.72 -13.91
N SER A 180 15.56 -0.18 -14.99
CA SER A 180 15.32 1.19 -15.48
C SER A 180 15.82 2.30 -14.53
N THR A 181 16.57 3.25 -15.11
CA THR A 181 17.20 4.45 -14.53
C THR A 181 16.80 4.80 -13.08
N PRO A 182 17.41 4.16 -12.06
CA PRO A 182 17.07 4.45 -10.67
C PRO A 182 17.87 5.63 -10.12
N LEU A 183 17.28 6.30 -9.12
CA LEU A 183 17.99 7.24 -8.25
C LEU A 183 18.09 6.64 -6.84
N LEU A 184 19.31 6.38 -6.41
CA LEU A 184 19.62 5.61 -5.20
C LEU A 184 20.44 6.47 -4.24
N THR A 185 19.89 6.68 -3.04
CA THR A 185 20.57 7.31 -1.92
C THR A 185 20.64 6.32 -0.77
N THR A 186 21.81 6.19 -0.14
CA THR A 186 22.00 5.32 1.06
C THR A 186 21.46 3.90 0.89
N SER A 187 21.59 3.30 -0.30
CA SER A 187 20.91 2.03 -0.63
C SER A 187 21.88 0.86 -0.82
N THR A 188 21.39 -0.36 -0.56
CA THR A 188 22.09 -1.61 -0.89
C THR A 188 21.32 -2.35 -1.98
N VAL A 189 21.97 -2.66 -3.10
CA VAL A 189 21.33 -3.30 -4.26
C VAL A 189 22.14 -4.48 -4.78
N GLU A 190 21.50 -5.64 -5.03
CA GLU A 190 22.21 -6.79 -5.61
C GLU A 190 22.50 -6.57 -7.09
N SER A 191 21.47 -6.21 -7.88
CA SER A 191 21.61 -6.04 -9.33
C SER A 191 20.89 -4.82 -9.89
N VAL A 192 21.56 -4.12 -10.81
CA VAL A 192 21.01 -2.99 -11.56
C VAL A 192 21.26 -3.18 -13.04
N THR A 193 20.20 -3.23 -13.84
CA THR A 193 20.29 -3.52 -15.28
C THR A 193 20.37 -2.27 -16.17
N SER A 194 20.32 -1.07 -15.60
CA SER A 194 20.28 0.21 -16.31
C SER A 194 21.33 1.18 -15.77
N SER A 195 21.35 2.43 -16.23
CA SER A 195 22.26 3.48 -15.74
C SER A 195 21.73 4.13 -14.45
N PRO A 196 22.24 3.80 -13.25
CA PRO A 196 21.81 4.42 -12.02
C PRO A 196 22.51 5.74 -11.72
N LEU A 197 21.85 6.59 -10.94
CA LEU A 197 22.50 7.65 -10.18
C LEU A 197 22.65 7.20 -8.72
N LEU A 198 23.90 7.04 -8.26
CA LEU A 198 24.23 6.46 -6.95
C LEU A 198 24.91 7.48 -6.02
N THR A 199 24.28 7.71 -4.86
CA THR A 199 24.84 8.48 -3.74
C THR A 199 24.95 7.59 -2.51
N THR A 200 26.14 7.51 -1.89
CA THR A 200 26.39 6.71 -0.67
C THR A 200 25.80 5.29 -0.71
N SER A 201 25.90 4.59 -1.84
CA SER A 201 25.23 3.30 -2.06
C SER A 201 26.20 2.16 -2.31
N THR A 202 25.77 0.93 -2.00
CA THR A 202 26.50 -0.31 -2.27
C THR A 202 25.75 -1.12 -3.32
N VAL A 203 26.40 -1.45 -4.43
CA VAL A 203 25.79 -2.26 -5.50
C VAL A 203 26.70 -3.42 -5.88
N GLN A 204 26.17 -4.64 -5.94
CA GLN A 204 26.99 -5.81 -6.33
C GLN A 204 27.24 -5.85 -7.84
N SER A 205 26.20 -5.67 -8.67
CA SER A 205 26.36 -5.72 -10.14
C SER A 205 25.60 -4.60 -10.85
N VAL A 206 26.25 -3.95 -11.82
CA VAL A 206 25.63 -2.97 -12.73
C VAL A 206 25.95 -3.30 -14.19
N THR A 207 24.92 -3.49 -15.02
CA THR A 207 25.11 -3.83 -16.44
C THR A 207 25.38 -2.62 -17.34
N SER A 208 25.00 -1.41 -16.92
CA SER A 208 25.20 -0.17 -17.69
C SER A 208 26.18 0.79 -17.02
N THR A 209 26.34 2.01 -17.55
CA THR A 209 27.19 3.06 -17.01
C THR A 209 26.52 3.75 -15.81
N PRO A 210 27.05 3.64 -14.57
CA PRO A 210 26.53 4.37 -13.43
C PRO A 210 27.17 5.76 -13.29
N LEU A 211 26.43 6.70 -12.70
CA LEU A 211 26.97 7.98 -12.21
C LEU A 211 27.18 7.88 -10.69
N LEU A 212 28.43 8.03 -10.25
CA LEU A 212 28.86 7.75 -8.88
C LEU A 212 29.35 9.01 -8.17
N THR A 213 28.81 9.24 -6.97
CA THR A 213 29.42 10.13 -5.98
C THR A 213 30.21 9.31 -4.98
N THR A 214 29.62 8.93 -3.84
CA THR A 214 30.28 8.20 -2.74
C THR A 214 29.87 6.72 -2.65
N SER A 215 29.89 5.98 -3.76
CA SER A 215 29.26 4.65 -3.86
C SER A 215 30.23 3.52 -4.22
N THR A 216 30.04 2.34 -3.65
CA THR A 216 30.82 1.13 -3.95
C THR A 216 30.07 0.26 -4.96
N VAL A 217 30.75 -0.18 -6.01
CA VAL A 217 30.19 -1.11 -7.00
C VAL A 217 31.18 -2.24 -7.26
N GLN A 218 30.79 -3.49 -7.01
CA GLN A 218 31.72 -4.63 -7.12
C GLN A 218 32.03 -5.02 -8.56
N SER A 219 31.00 -5.07 -9.41
CA SER A 219 31.11 -5.43 -10.83
C SER A 219 30.32 -4.46 -11.70
N VAL A 220 30.96 -3.98 -12.77
CA VAL A 220 30.28 -3.22 -13.82
C VAL A 220 30.68 -3.71 -15.19
N THR A 221 29.71 -3.83 -16.09
CA THR A 221 29.97 -4.21 -17.48
C THR A 221 30.44 -3.02 -18.32
N SER A 222 30.20 -1.78 -17.86
CA SER A 222 30.58 -0.54 -18.54
C SER A 222 31.24 0.45 -17.57
N PRO A 223 32.19 1.30 -18.03
CA PRO A 223 32.94 2.18 -17.15
C PRO A 223 32.02 3.23 -16.46
N PRO A 224 32.24 3.53 -15.17
CA PRO A 224 31.45 4.52 -14.44
C PRO A 224 31.88 5.96 -14.75
N LEU A 225 30.97 6.91 -14.60
CA LEU A 225 31.28 8.34 -14.57
C LEU A 225 31.44 8.78 -13.10
N LEU A 226 32.60 9.33 -12.75
CA LEU A 226 33.02 9.59 -11.37
C LEU A 226 33.04 11.08 -11.06
N THR A 227 32.49 11.47 -9.91
CA THR A 227 32.59 12.86 -9.41
C THR A 227 33.54 13.00 -8.21
N MET A 228 33.69 11.97 -7.35
CA MET A 228 34.70 11.86 -6.26
C MET A 228 34.64 10.47 -5.56
N MET A 229 35.55 9.47 -5.79
CA MET A 229 35.77 8.40 -4.77
C MET A 229 36.94 7.38 -4.98
N CYS A 230 37.22 6.66 -3.88
CA CYS A 230 37.97 5.40 -3.68
C CYS A 230 37.21 4.19 -4.27
N LEU A 231 37.87 3.32 -5.03
CA LEU A 231 37.25 2.26 -5.85
C LEU A 231 37.90 0.90 -5.54
N ALA A 232 37.09 -0.17 -5.39
CA ALA A 232 37.53 -1.55 -5.57
C ALA A 232 36.76 -2.09 -6.79
N TYR A 233 37.46 -2.36 -7.88
CA TYR A 233 36.87 -2.60 -9.20
C TYR A 233 37.40 -3.88 -9.80
N TYR A 234 36.48 -4.77 -10.19
CA TYR A 234 36.80 -5.98 -10.91
C TYR A 234 36.11 -5.96 -12.28
N VAL A 235 36.86 -5.57 -13.32
CA VAL A 235 36.48 -5.87 -14.69
C VAL A 235 36.86 -7.30 -14.96
N SER A 236 35.97 -8.03 -15.65
CA SER A 236 36.19 -9.38 -16.16
C SER A 236 37.57 -9.52 -16.82
N GLY A 237 38.59 -9.86 -16.02
CA GLY A 237 39.98 -10.05 -16.44
C GLY A 237 41.09 -9.17 -15.79
N SER A 238 40.80 -8.19 -14.94
CA SER A 238 41.86 -7.36 -14.31
C SER A 238 41.48 -6.81 -12.93
N GLU A 239 42.26 -7.16 -11.91
CA GLU A 239 42.19 -6.57 -10.56
C GLU A 239 42.81 -5.16 -10.55
N CYS A 240 42.07 -4.14 -10.10
CA CYS A 240 42.65 -2.83 -9.80
C CYS A 240 42.74 -2.64 -8.28
N ASP A 241 43.97 -2.43 -7.81
CA ASP A 241 44.30 -2.22 -6.39
C ASP A 241 43.85 -0.82 -5.91
N VAL A 242 43.40 -0.74 -4.65
CA VAL A 242 42.76 0.43 -4.07
C VAL A 242 43.81 1.50 -3.76
N THR A 243 44.11 2.42 -4.68
CA THR A 243 44.91 3.62 -4.33
C THR A 243 44.52 4.89 -5.09
N THR A 244 44.11 5.90 -4.31
CA THR A 244 44.17 7.36 -4.48
C THR A 244 44.30 8.02 -5.88
N LEU A 245 43.27 8.85 -6.18
CA LEU A 245 43.18 10.01 -7.09
C LEU A 245 43.92 9.98 -8.45
N ALA A 246 43.14 9.89 -9.54
CA ALA A 246 43.44 10.59 -10.79
C ALA A 246 42.12 11.10 -11.41
N PHE A 247 42.03 12.42 -11.63
CA PHE A 247 40.93 13.04 -12.35
C PHE A 247 40.95 12.57 -13.82
N TYR A 248 39.87 11.96 -14.29
CA TYR A 248 39.61 11.79 -15.72
C TYR A 248 38.33 12.55 -16.09
N VAL A 249 38.48 13.83 -16.41
CA VAL A 249 37.44 14.59 -17.12
C VAL A 249 37.57 14.20 -18.58
N SER A 250 36.71 13.28 -19.05
CA SER A 250 36.57 13.07 -20.49
C SER A 250 35.78 14.25 -21.06
N GLY A 251 36.50 15.31 -21.40
CA GLY A 251 36.04 16.28 -22.37
C GLY A 251 36.10 15.67 -23.77
N SER A 252 35.06 15.90 -24.55
CA SER A 252 35.07 15.91 -26.01
C SER A 252 33.97 16.91 -26.37
N GLU A 253 34.31 18.14 -26.78
CA GLU A 253 34.58 18.49 -28.20
C GLU A 253 33.49 17.98 -29.14
#